data_AF-A0A7N0T286-F1
#
_entry.id   AF-A0A7N0T286-F1
#
_cell.length_a   1.000
_cell.length_b   1.000
_cell.length_c   1.000
_cell.angle_alpha   90.00
_cell.angle_beta   90.00
_cell.angle_gamma   90.00
#
_symmetry.space_group_name_H-M   'P 1'
#
loop_
_entity.id
_entity.type
_entity.pdbx_description
1 polymer ?
#
loop_
_entity_poly.entity_id
_entity_poly.type
_entity_poly.pdbx_seq_one_letter_code
_entity_poly.pdbx_strand_id
1 'polypeptide(L)'
;MRKFSEQYARKSGTYFCVDKGVTSVVIKGLADHKDSLGAPLCPCRHYDDKSAEAGQGFWNCPCVPMRERKECHCMLFLTPENDFAGRDQTITLDEIRETTANM
;
A
#
# COMPACT_ATOMS: atom_id res chain seq x y z
N MET A 1 -3.65 7.70 -4.31
CA MET A 1 -3.81 6.33 -3.76
C MET A 1 -4.45 6.26 -2.37
N ARG A 2 -4.40 7.31 -1.54
CA ARG A 2 -5.00 7.37 -0.17
C ARG A 2 -6.42 6.79 -0.03
N LYS A 3 -7.40 7.35 -0.76
CA LYS A 3 -8.82 6.91 -0.67
C LYS A 3 -9.01 5.44 -1.02
N PHE A 4 -8.25 4.93 -1.99
CA PHE A 4 -8.26 3.51 -2.35
C PHE A 4 -7.79 2.66 -1.15
N SER A 5 -6.69 3.04 -0.51
CA SER A 5 -6.18 2.30 0.65
C SER A 5 -7.19 2.25 1.79
N GLU A 6 -7.85 3.37 2.13
CA GLU A 6 -8.88 3.39 3.17
C GLU A 6 -10.08 2.51 2.83
N GLN A 7 -10.57 2.60 1.58
CA GLN A 7 -11.69 1.79 1.11
C GLN A 7 -11.33 0.30 1.12
N TYR A 8 -10.13 -0.05 0.66
CA TYR A 8 -9.70 -1.44 0.58
C TYR A 8 -9.48 -2.02 1.97
N ALA A 9 -8.84 -1.29 2.89
CA ALA A 9 -8.65 -1.71 4.28
C ALA A 9 -9.98 -2.09 4.95
N ARG A 10 -11.01 -1.23 4.79
CA ARG A 10 -12.37 -1.51 5.27
C ARG A 10 -12.97 -2.76 4.63
N LYS A 11 -12.80 -2.92 3.30
CA LYS A 11 -13.35 -4.06 2.55
C LYS A 11 -12.69 -5.39 2.93
N SER A 12 -11.37 -5.42 3.15
CA SER A 12 -10.62 -6.63 3.49
C SER A 12 -10.60 -6.95 4.99
N GLY A 13 -11.09 -6.05 5.85
CA GLY A 13 -11.01 -6.19 7.31
C GLY A 13 -9.57 -6.14 7.80
N THR A 14 -8.75 -5.29 7.19
CA THR A 14 -7.34 -5.08 7.54
C THR A 14 -7.13 -3.66 8.03
N TYR A 15 -6.00 -3.42 8.71
CA TYR A 15 -5.67 -2.17 9.36
C TYR A 15 -4.33 -1.65 8.86
N PHE A 16 -4.13 -0.33 9.01
CA PHE A 16 -2.85 0.29 8.73
C PHE A 16 -1.83 -0.01 9.83
N CYS A 17 -0.55 0.10 9.49
CA CYS A 17 0.54 0.00 10.46
C CYS A 17 0.35 1.01 11.61
N VAL A 18 0.77 0.64 12.82
CA VAL A 18 0.86 1.55 13.97
C VAL A 18 1.75 2.76 13.66
N ASP A 19 2.80 2.55 12.87
CA ASP A 19 3.61 3.62 12.30
C ASP A 19 2.98 4.13 11.00
N LYS A 20 2.43 5.35 11.05
CA LYS A 20 1.81 6.00 9.90
C LYS A 20 2.82 6.36 8.81
N GLY A 21 4.10 6.54 9.14
CA GLY A 21 5.15 6.78 8.14
C GLY A 21 5.24 5.63 7.14
N VAL A 22 5.20 4.38 7.62
CA VAL A 22 5.18 3.19 6.74
C VAL A 22 3.99 3.25 5.78
N THR A 23 2.80 3.55 6.30
CA THR A 23 1.56 3.65 5.51
C THR A 23 1.68 4.75 4.45
N SER A 24 2.18 5.93 4.82
CA SER A 24 2.33 7.09 3.94
C SER A 24 3.32 6.84 2.80
N VAL A 25 4.49 6.26 3.12
CA VAL A 25 5.53 5.95 2.13
C VAL A 25 5.02 4.97 1.08
N VAL A 26 4.31 3.93 1.52
CA VAL A 26 3.73 2.95 0.59
C VAL A 26 2.66 3.59 -0.29
N ILE A 27 1.80 4.44 0.29
CA ILE A 27 0.77 5.15 -0.49
C ILE A 27 1.41 6.09 -1.53
N LYS A 28 2.50 6.78 -1.18
CA LYS A 28 3.26 7.63 -2.11
C LYS A 28 3.87 6.80 -3.23
N GLY A 29 4.60 5.72 -2.92
CA GLY A 29 5.20 4.85 -3.94
C GLY A 29 4.17 4.18 -4.86
N LEU A 30 3.00 3.78 -4.34
CA LEU A 30 1.89 3.29 -5.17
C LEU A 30 1.32 4.36 -6.10
N ALA A 31 1.30 5.63 -5.67
CA ALA A 31 0.89 6.73 -6.52
C ALA A 31 1.94 7.00 -7.60
N ASP A 32 3.21 7.04 -7.24
CA ASP A 32 4.31 7.29 -8.18
C ASP A 32 4.38 6.21 -9.26
N HIS A 33 4.21 4.94 -8.90
CA HIS A 33 4.11 3.85 -9.89
C HIS A 33 2.85 3.96 -10.74
N LYS A 34 1.71 4.39 -10.18
CA LYS A 34 0.51 4.62 -10.98
C LYS A 34 0.72 5.74 -12.01
N ASP A 35 1.39 6.81 -11.64
CA ASP A 35 1.63 7.95 -12.52
C ASP A 35 2.67 7.61 -13.61
N SER A 36 3.69 6.81 -13.28
CA SER A 36 4.76 6.43 -14.22
C SER A 36 4.48 5.19 -15.07
N LEU A 37 3.79 4.19 -14.54
CA LEU A 37 3.52 2.88 -15.19
C LEU A 37 2.06 2.71 -15.60
N GLY A 38 1.17 3.63 -15.22
CA GLY A 38 -0.28 3.52 -15.42
C GLY A 38 -0.98 2.57 -14.43
N ALA A 39 -0.22 1.84 -13.60
CA ALA A 39 -0.73 0.88 -12.62
C ALA A 39 -0.02 1.02 -11.27
N PRO A 40 -0.71 0.81 -10.13
CA PRO A 40 -0.12 0.95 -8.81
C PRO A 40 0.71 -0.29 -8.44
N LEU A 41 1.83 -0.49 -9.16
CA LEU A 41 2.76 -1.60 -8.92
C LEU A 41 3.31 -1.52 -7.49
N CYS A 42 3.41 -2.66 -6.80
CA CYS A 42 3.85 -2.72 -5.41
C CYS A 42 5.25 -2.08 -5.22
N PRO A 43 5.42 -1.05 -4.36
CA PRO A 43 6.68 -0.30 -4.24
C PRO A 43 7.74 -1.01 -3.38
N CYS A 44 7.37 -2.02 -2.60
CA CYS A 44 8.28 -2.72 -1.69
C CYS A 44 8.90 -3.97 -2.33
N ARG A 45 9.04 -4.01 -3.66
CA ARG A 45 9.71 -5.10 -4.38
C ARG A 45 10.67 -4.54 -5.40
N HIS A 46 11.72 -5.31 -5.66
CA HIS A 46 12.58 -5.12 -6.81
C HIS A 46 11.97 -5.82 -8.02
N TYR A 47 12.10 -5.21 -9.20
CA TYR A 47 11.65 -5.75 -10.48
C TYR A 47 12.73 -5.49 -11.52
N ASP A 48 13.02 -6.50 -12.35
CA ASP A 48 13.93 -6.34 -13.49
C ASP A 48 13.31 -5.46 -14.59
N ASP A 49 12.02 -5.68 -14.88
CA ASP A 49 11.22 -4.87 -15.80
C ASP A 49 9.88 -4.48 -15.17
N LYS A 50 9.81 -3.24 -14.67
CA LYS A 50 8.60 -2.70 -14.05
C LYS A 50 7.42 -2.58 -15.02
N SER A 51 7.68 -2.30 -16.29
CA SER A 51 6.63 -2.10 -17.29
C SER A 51 5.96 -3.43 -17.66
N ALA A 52 6.77 -4.48 -17.81
CA ALA A 52 6.27 -5.84 -18.03
C ALA A 52 5.41 -6.32 -16.85
N GLU A 53 5.89 -6.12 -15.61
CA GLU A 53 5.18 -6.52 -14.39
C GLU A 53 3.88 -5.74 -14.17
N ALA A 54 3.89 -4.43 -14.45
CA ALA A 54 2.68 -3.61 -14.42
C ALA A 54 1.65 -4.09 -15.45
N GLY A 55 2.10 -4.55 -16.63
CA GLY A 55 1.24 -5.13 -17.67
C GLY A 55 0.66 -6.51 -17.29
N GLN A 56 1.45 -7.38 -16.65
CA GLN A 56 0.98 -8.69 -16.17
C GLN A 56 0.01 -8.56 -14.98
N GLY A 57 0.27 -7.59 -14.10
CA GLY A 57 -0.64 -7.21 -13.03
C GLY A 57 -0.65 -8.11 -11.79
N PHE A 58 0.25 -9.09 -11.69
CA PHE A 58 0.40 -9.92 -10.49
C PHE A 58 0.68 -9.06 -9.24
N TRP A 59 1.58 -8.08 -9.39
CA TRP A 59 2.03 -7.18 -8.33
C TRP A 59 1.32 -5.82 -8.30
N ASN A 60 0.33 -5.60 -9.16
CA ASN A 60 -0.49 -4.39 -9.12
C ASN A 60 -1.37 -4.40 -7.85
N CYS A 61 -1.32 -3.33 -7.08
CA CYS A 61 -2.04 -3.25 -5.81
C CYS A 61 -3.57 -3.19 -6.05
N PRO A 62 -4.37 -4.06 -5.41
CA PRO A 62 -3.97 -5.10 -4.44
C PRO A 62 -3.41 -6.35 -5.15
N CYS A 63 -2.17 -6.72 -4.81
CA CYS A 63 -1.46 -7.83 -5.46
C CYS A 63 -2.13 -9.19 -5.19
N VAL A 64 -1.75 -10.21 -5.96
CA VAL A 64 -2.32 -11.56 -5.82
C VAL A 64 -2.22 -12.10 -4.38
N PRO A 65 -1.07 -12.05 -3.67
CA PRO A 65 -0.99 -12.49 -2.27
C PRO A 65 -1.96 -11.77 -1.33
N MET A 66 -2.15 -10.47 -1.52
CA MET A 66 -3.10 -9.70 -0.71
C MET A 66 -4.55 -10.13 -0.98
N ARG A 67 -4.90 -10.37 -2.25
CA ARG A 67 -6.26 -10.76 -2.64
C ARG A 67 -6.63 -12.16 -2.16
N GLU A 68 -5.69 -13.09 -2.24
CA GLU A 68 -5.96 -14.51 -1.95
C GLU A 68 -5.77 -14.88 -0.49
N ARG A 69 -4.77 -14.27 0.18
CA ARG A 69 -4.33 -14.70 1.53
C ARG A 69 -4.20 -13.56 2.54
N LYS A 70 -4.55 -12.32 2.15
CA LYS A 70 -4.34 -11.11 2.98
C LYS A 70 -2.87 -10.88 3.38
N GLU A 71 -1.94 -11.33 2.54
CA GLU A 71 -0.50 -11.14 2.75
C GLU A 71 -0.05 -9.84 2.08
N CYS A 72 0.25 -8.81 2.88
CA CYS A 72 0.76 -7.53 2.39
C CYS A 72 2.20 -7.27 2.88
N HIS A 73 3.19 -7.56 2.03
CA HIS A 73 4.60 -7.31 2.35
C HIS A 73 4.91 -5.84 2.68
N CYS A 74 4.18 -4.91 2.06
CA CYS A 74 4.34 -3.48 2.30
C CYS A 74 3.88 -3.02 3.69
N MET A 75 3.24 -3.89 4.48
CA MET A 75 2.60 -3.52 5.74
C MET A 75 1.51 -2.45 5.61
N LEU A 76 0.93 -2.30 4.41
CA LEU A 76 -0.19 -1.39 4.16
C LEU A 76 -1.54 -1.99 4.60
N PHE A 77 -1.70 -3.31 4.46
CA PHE A 77 -2.92 -4.00 4.85
C PHE A 77 -2.55 -5.13 5.79
N LEU A 78 -2.64 -4.87 7.09
CA LEU A 78 -2.27 -5.81 8.14
C LEU A 78 -3.53 -6.48 8.71
N THR A 79 -3.45 -7.79 8.97
CA THR A 79 -4.51 -8.50 9.69
C THR A 79 -4.54 -8.04 11.16
N PRO A 80 -5.69 -8.16 11.85
CA PRO A 80 -5.81 -7.73 13.25
C PRO A 80 -4.80 -8.40 14.20
N GLU A 81 -4.32 -9.59 13.85
CA GLU A 81 -3.39 -10.39 14.64
C GLU A 81 -1.92 -10.03 14.40
N ASN A 82 -1.62 -9.15 13.43
CA ASN A 82 -0.26 -8.72 13.18
C ASN A 82 0.21 -7.75 14.27
N ASP A 83 1.39 -7.97 14.84
CA ASP A 83 1.94 -7.16 15.95
C ASP A 83 2.10 -5.67 15.61
N PHE A 84 2.22 -5.34 14.32
CA PHE A 84 2.35 -3.96 13.85
C PHE A 84 1.01 -3.37 13.38
N ALA A 85 -0.10 -4.12 13.45
CA ALA A 85 -1.41 -3.60 13.10
C ALA A 85 -1.87 -2.56 14.13
N GLY A 86 -2.17 -1.36 13.64
CA GLY A 86 -2.92 -0.38 14.40
C GLY A 86 -4.40 -0.71 14.44
N ARG A 87 -5.21 0.26 14.85
CA ARG A 87 -6.68 0.15 14.84
C ARG A 87 -7.34 1.00 13.75
N ASP A 88 -6.55 1.79 13.03
CA ASP A 88 -7.09 2.72 12.05
C ASP A 88 -7.17 2.09 10.67
N GLN A 89 -8.26 2.42 9.98
CA GLN A 89 -8.48 2.18 8.55
C GLN A 89 -8.61 3.50 7.80
N THR A 90 -8.13 4.57 8.42
CA THR A 90 -8.14 5.95 7.93
C THR A 90 -6.73 6.51 8.00
N ILE A 91 -6.40 7.35 7.03
CA ILE A 91 -5.19 8.17 7.04
C ILE A 91 -5.50 9.46 6.29
N THR A 92 -5.28 10.58 6.96
CA THR A 92 -5.54 11.91 6.44
C THR A 92 -4.47 12.32 5.42
N LEU A 93 -4.75 13.36 4.65
CA LEU A 93 -3.75 13.90 3.74
C LEU A 93 -2.60 14.58 4.51
N ASP A 94 -2.90 15.19 5.65
CA ASP A 94 -1.91 15.90 6.46
C ASP A 94 -0.95 14.92 7.13
N GLU A 95 -1.44 13.79 7.68
CA GLU A 95 -0.57 12.70 8.16
C GLU A 95 0.40 12.22 7.07
N ILE A 96 -0.07 12.07 5.82
CA ILE A 96 0.79 11.67 4.70
C ILE A 96 1.85 12.74 4.42
N ARG A 97 1.44 14.01 4.39
CA ARG A 97 2.37 15.14 4.11
C ARG A 97 3.42 15.28 5.20
N GLU A 98 3.03 15.25 6.46
CA GLU A 98 3.93 15.40 7.60
C GLU A 98 4.96 14.28 7.66
N THR A 99 4.52 13.03 7.50
CA THR A 99 5.40 11.86 7.58
C THR A 99 6.26 11.64 6.33
N THR A 100 5.98 12.35 5.23
CA THR A 100 6.79 12.29 3.99
C THR A 100 7.46 13.62 3.63
N ALA A 101 7.41 14.62 4.52
CA ALA A 101 7.90 15.98 4.25
C ALA A 101 9.41 16.04 3.96
N ASN A 102 10.19 15.12 4.54
CA ASN A 102 11.65 15.08 4.41
C ASN A 102 12.13 13.99 3.43
N MET A 103 11.26 13.52 2.54
CA MET A 103 11.54 12.52 1.50
C MET A 103 11.42 13.08 0.09
#